data_AF-A0A949N1G2-F1
#
_entry.id   AF-A0A949N1G2-F1
#
_cell.length_a   1.000
_cell.length_b   1.000
_cell.length_c   1.000
_cell.angle_alpha   90.00
_cell.angle_beta   90.00
_cell.angle_gamma   90.00
#
_symmetry.space_group_name_H-M   'P 1'
#
loop_
_entity.id
_entity.type
_entity.pdbx_description
1 polymer ?
#
loop_
_entity_poly.entity_id
_entity_poly.type
_entity_poly.pdbx_seq_one_letter_code
_entity_poly.pdbx_strand_id
1 'polypeptide(L)'
;MNTKNLTKKILVLISAGLIFSGYLSGVKIFSGTCAFNESCPYFLGYPSCWYGFGMYVLMFMVTSLVFFGKISVRKAIKTDLAVSFLGIIFSGSFTVQEIMQSRVTGTLGLSTCAYGLIFYILIFIFSAIALTLIKNSPIA
;
A
#
# COMPACT_ATOMS: atom_id res chain seq x y z
N MET A 1 5.53 22.63 -5.23
CA MET A 1 5.82 21.24 -5.68
C MET A 1 4.89 20.93 -6.86
N ASN A 2 5.41 20.44 -8.00
CA ASN A 2 4.59 20.18 -9.20
C ASN A 2 3.78 18.88 -9.03
N THR A 3 2.47 18.91 -9.32
CA THR A 3 1.56 17.75 -9.26
C THR A 3 2.07 16.57 -10.10
N LYS A 4 2.68 16.82 -11.26
CA LYS A 4 3.29 15.75 -12.09
C LYS A 4 4.42 15.01 -11.38
N ASN A 5 5.27 15.72 -10.63
CA ASN A 5 6.34 15.11 -9.86
C ASN A 5 5.80 14.30 -8.68
N LEU A 6 4.69 14.76 -8.09
CA LEU A 6 4.06 14.07 -6.98
C LEU A 6 3.40 12.76 -7.41
N THR A 7 2.65 12.76 -8.50
CA THR A 7 2.05 11.53 -9.05
C THR A 7 3.13 10.52 -9.45
N LYS A 8 4.27 10.97 -10.00
CA LYS A 8 5.43 10.09 -10.24
C LYS A 8 5.97 9.47 -8.95
N LYS A 9 6.13 10.26 -7.88
CA LYS A 9 6.58 9.74 -6.57
C LYS A 9 5.60 8.72 -6.00
N ILE A 10 4.30 8.99 -6.08
CA ILE A 10 3.23 8.08 -5.66
C ILE A 10 3.32 6.76 -6.46
N LEU A 11 3.47 6.83 -7.78
CA LEU A 11 3.62 5.65 -8.64
C LEU A 11 4.87 4.82 -8.29
N VAL A 12 5.99 5.47 -7.97
CA VAL A 12 7.22 4.77 -7.51
C VAL A 12 6.98 4.09 -6.17
N LEU A 13 6.29 4.72 -5.23
CA LEU A 13 5.96 4.11 -3.94
C LEU A 13 5.00 2.93 -4.09
N ILE A 14 3.96 3.08 -4.91
CA ILE A 14 2.99 2.02 -5.17
C ILE A 14 3.68 0.83 -5.83
N SER A 15 4.54 1.07 -6.82
CA SER A 15 5.28 -0.01 -7.49
C SER A 15 6.25 -0.72 -6.55
N ALA A 16 6.96 0.01 -5.68
CA ALA A 16 7.79 -0.59 -4.64
C ALA A 16 6.96 -1.46 -3.68
N GLY A 17 5.82 -0.95 -3.20
CA GLY A 17 4.89 -1.69 -2.34
C GLY A 17 4.26 -2.91 -3.04
N LEU A 18 3.97 -2.81 -4.34
CA LEU A 18 3.42 -3.89 -5.16
C LEU A 18 4.44 -5.02 -5.35
N ILE A 19 5.70 -4.68 -5.64
CA ILE A 19 6.78 -5.68 -5.76
C ILE A 19 7.02 -6.35 -4.41
N PHE A 20 7.05 -5.57 -3.34
CA PHE A 20 7.24 -6.09 -1.99
C PHE A 20 6.11 -7.04 -1.56
N SER A 21 4.85 -6.60 -1.66
CA SER A 21 3.68 -7.45 -1.35
C SER A 21 3.50 -8.62 -2.31
N GLY A 22 3.91 -8.46 -3.57
CA GLY A 22 3.94 -9.52 -4.57
C GLY A 22 4.97 -10.60 -4.24
N TYR A 23 6.16 -10.22 -3.76
CA TYR A 23 7.15 -11.16 -3.25
C TYR A 23 6.60 -11.96 -2.07
N LEU A 24 6.02 -11.30 -1.06
CA LEU A 24 5.43 -11.97 0.10
C LEU A 24 4.32 -12.94 -0.29
N SER A 25 3.43 -12.51 -1.19
CA SER A 25 2.32 -13.33 -1.68
C SER A 25 2.82 -14.51 -2.52
N GLY A 26 3.84 -14.28 -3.36
CA GLY A 26 4.47 -15.31 -4.18
C GLY A 26 5.14 -16.38 -3.31
N VAL A 27 5.97 -15.99 -2.35
CA VAL A 27 6.61 -16.93 -1.41
C VAL A 27 5.56 -17.78 -0.69
N LYS A 28 4.44 -17.18 -0.27
CA LYS A 28 3.35 -17.92 0.38
C LYS A 28 2.70 -18.95 -0.53
N ILE A 29 2.55 -18.66 -1.82
CA ILE A 29 1.98 -19.57 -2.81
C ILE A 29 2.95 -20.72 -3.13
N PHE A 30 4.23 -20.43 -3.30
CA PHE A 30 5.23 -21.44 -3.70
C PHE A 30 5.73 -22.30 -2.54
N SER A 31 5.94 -21.72 -1.36
CA SER A 31 6.53 -22.41 -0.21
C SER A 31 5.50 -22.85 0.84
N GLY A 32 4.24 -22.39 0.75
CA GLY A 32 3.21 -22.61 1.77
C GLY A 32 3.44 -21.85 3.10
N THR A 33 4.64 -21.32 3.31
CA THR A 33 5.07 -20.55 4.49
C THR A 33 5.15 -19.06 4.16
N CYS A 34 5.06 -18.21 5.18
CA CYS A 34 5.30 -16.78 4.97
C CYS A 34 6.79 -16.51 4.77
N ALA A 35 7.10 -15.46 4.02
CA ALA A 35 8.48 -15.00 3.92
C ALA A 35 9.04 -14.74 5.32
N PHE A 36 10.33 -15.03 5.52
CA PHE A 36 11.00 -14.83 6.81
C PHE A 36 10.52 -15.74 7.96
N ASN A 37 9.82 -16.84 7.65
CA ASN A 37 9.40 -17.85 8.63
C ASN A 37 8.51 -17.30 9.77
N GLU A 38 7.79 -16.20 9.49
CA GLU A 38 6.86 -15.58 10.43
C GLU A 38 5.43 -16.13 10.27
N SER A 39 4.57 -15.85 11.25
CA SER A 39 3.16 -16.27 11.21
C SER A 39 2.29 -15.20 10.58
N CYS A 40 1.91 -15.32 9.30
CA CYS A 40 0.95 -14.37 8.74
C CYS A 40 -0.46 -14.58 9.33
N PRO A 41 -1.13 -13.50 9.76
CA PRO A 41 -2.53 -13.57 10.12
C PRO A 41 -3.39 -13.85 8.89
N TYR A 42 -4.46 -14.61 9.08
CA TYR A 42 -5.49 -14.86 8.07
C TYR A 42 -6.62 -13.87 8.25
N PHE A 43 -7.09 -13.31 7.14
CA PHE A 43 -8.28 -12.47 7.08
C PHE A 43 -9.28 -13.12 6.13
N LEU A 44 -10.51 -13.38 6.58
CA LEU A 44 -11.58 -14.02 5.79
C LEU A 44 -11.14 -15.33 5.08
N GLY A 45 -10.26 -16.11 5.70
CA GLY A 45 -9.76 -17.38 5.15
C GLY A 45 -8.56 -17.27 4.21
N TYR A 46 -8.09 -16.05 3.89
CA TYR A 46 -6.92 -15.81 3.04
C TYR A 46 -5.81 -15.09 3.81
N PRO A 47 -4.52 -15.28 3.43
CA PRO A 47 -3.42 -14.59 4.09
C PRO A 47 -3.50 -13.08 3.89
N SER A 48 -3.23 -12.30 4.94
CA SER A 48 -3.27 -10.83 4.92
C SER A 48 -2.41 -10.21 3.80
N CYS A 49 -1.30 -10.86 3.44
CA CYS A 49 -0.40 -10.43 2.36
C CYS A 49 -1.10 -10.32 1.00
N TRP A 50 -2.10 -11.18 0.72
CA TRP A 50 -2.83 -11.16 -0.55
C TRP A 50 -3.76 -9.95 -0.65
N TYR A 51 -4.38 -9.55 0.46
CA TYR A 51 -5.18 -8.33 0.53
C TYR A 51 -4.30 -7.09 0.29
N GLY A 52 -3.12 -7.07 0.93
CA GLY A 52 -2.15 -6.01 0.69
C GLY A 52 -1.74 -5.93 -0.79
N PHE A 53 -1.40 -7.07 -1.39
CA PHE A 53 -1.08 -7.14 -2.81
C PHE A 53 -2.23 -6.64 -3.70
N GLY A 54 -3.47 -7.06 -3.45
CA GLY A 54 -4.63 -6.61 -4.20
C GLY A 54 -4.86 -5.09 -4.12
N MET A 55 -4.66 -4.49 -2.93
CA MET A 55 -4.75 -3.04 -2.75
C MET A 55 -3.66 -2.29 -3.53
N TYR A 56 -2.39 -2.74 -3.46
CA TYR A 56 -1.31 -2.13 -4.25
C TYR A 56 -1.53 -2.28 -5.76
N VAL A 57 -2.04 -3.43 -6.21
CA VAL A 57 -2.40 -3.65 -7.63
C VAL A 57 -3.49 -2.67 -8.07
N LEU A 58 -4.54 -2.49 -7.27
CA LEU A 58 -5.60 -1.53 -7.55
C LEU A 58 -5.07 -0.10 -7.71
N MET A 59 -4.25 0.35 -6.75
CA MET A 59 -3.62 1.67 -6.82
C MET A 59 -2.73 1.79 -8.05
N PHE A 60 -1.91 0.76 -8.33
CA PHE A 60 -1.02 0.76 -9.49
C PHE A 60 -1.77 0.87 -10.80
N MET A 61 -2.87 0.11 -10.95
CA MET A 61 -3.73 0.21 -12.14
C MET A 61 -4.30 1.62 -12.27
N VAL A 62 -4.90 2.16 -11.22
CA VAL A 62 -5.53 3.49 -11.25
C VAL A 62 -4.52 4.59 -11.58
N THR A 63 -3.34 4.59 -10.94
CA THR A 63 -2.29 5.58 -11.23
C THR A 63 -1.69 5.38 -12.63
N SER A 64 -1.59 4.14 -13.12
CA SER A 64 -1.14 3.86 -14.50
C SER A 64 -2.13 4.37 -15.54
N LEU A 65 -3.45 4.22 -15.31
CA LEU A 65 -4.49 4.78 -16.19
C LEU A 65 -4.42 6.32 -16.29
N VAL A 66 -3.97 7.00 -15.25
CA VAL A 66 -3.70 8.46 -15.30
C VAL A 66 -2.52 8.76 -16.23
N PHE A 67 -1.49 7.93 -16.22
CA PHE A 67 -0.32 8.11 -17.09
C PHE A 67 -0.67 7.93 -18.57
N PHE A 68 -1.59 7.02 -18.88
CA PHE A 68 -2.18 6.86 -20.22
C PHE A 68 -3.21 7.95 -20.58
N GLY A 69 -3.49 8.91 -19.69
CA GLY A 69 -4.43 10.01 -19.94
C GLY A 69 -5.91 9.59 -20.00
N LYS A 70 -6.25 8.35 -19.61
CA LYS A 70 -7.64 7.85 -19.64
C LYS A 70 -8.50 8.36 -18.48
N ILE A 71 -7.89 8.74 -17.36
CA ILE A 71 -8.57 9.15 -16.12
C ILE A 71 -8.00 10.48 -15.62
N SER A 72 -8.85 11.31 -15.00
CA SER A 72 -8.41 12.56 -14.38
C SER A 72 -7.58 12.30 -13.11
N VAL A 73 -6.50 13.08 -12.96
CA VAL A 73 -5.60 13.02 -11.81
C VAL A 73 -6.35 13.15 -10.47
N ARG A 74 -7.42 13.97 -10.43
CA ARG A 74 -8.30 14.13 -9.26
C ARG A 74 -8.95 12.80 -8.81
N LYS A 75 -9.48 12.01 -9.75
CA LYS A 75 -10.16 10.76 -9.42
C LYS A 75 -9.17 9.74 -8.87
N ALA A 76 -8.03 9.59 -9.53
CA ALA A 76 -6.99 8.67 -9.09
C ALA A 76 -6.48 8.99 -7.69
N ILE A 77 -6.15 10.26 -7.40
CA ILE A 77 -5.68 10.66 -6.07
C ILE A 77 -6.73 10.39 -4.99
N LYS A 78 -8.02 10.60 -5.28
CA LYS A 78 -9.09 10.24 -4.33
C LYS A 78 -9.14 8.74 -4.07
N THR A 79 -9.01 7.92 -5.12
CA THR A 79 -8.97 6.47 -4.98
C THR A 79 -7.73 6.03 -4.20
N ASP A 80 -6.55 6.54 -4.54
CA ASP A 80 -5.30 6.23 -3.85
C ASP A 80 -5.36 6.65 -2.38
N LEU A 81 -5.96 7.79 -2.06
CA LEU A 81 -6.18 8.24 -0.68
C LEU A 81 -7.14 7.32 0.08
N ALA A 82 -8.26 6.93 -0.54
CA ALA A 82 -9.23 6.02 0.08
C ALA A 82 -8.63 4.62 0.33
N VAL A 83 -7.93 4.07 -0.67
CA VAL A 83 -7.31 2.74 -0.57
C VAL A 83 -6.15 2.74 0.41
N SER A 84 -5.30 3.78 0.44
CA SER A 84 -4.23 3.88 1.44
C SER A 84 -4.78 4.01 2.84
N PHE A 85 -5.86 4.77 3.04
CA PHE A 85 -6.51 4.88 4.35
C PHE A 85 -7.05 3.54 4.84
N LEU A 86 -7.72 2.77 3.96
CA LEU A 86 -8.13 1.40 4.26
C LEU A 86 -6.94 0.50 4.56
N GLY A 87 -5.87 0.61 3.78
CA GLY A 87 -4.61 -0.11 3.99
C GLY A 87 -3.97 0.19 5.34
N ILE A 88 -4.00 1.44 5.81
CA ILE A 88 -3.50 1.84 7.13
C ILE A 88 -4.30 1.16 8.24
N ILE A 89 -5.64 1.19 8.16
CA ILE A 89 -6.50 0.55 9.17
C ILE A 89 -6.26 -0.96 9.17
N PHE A 90 -6.24 -1.57 7.98
CA PHE A 90 -6.04 -3.00 7.80
C PHE A 90 -4.67 -3.44 8.34
N SER A 91 -3.59 -2.89 7.80
CA SER A 91 -2.22 -3.24 8.18
C SER A 91 -1.92 -2.87 9.63
N GLY A 92 -2.48 -1.76 10.12
CA GLY A 92 -2.33 -1.30 11.50
C GLY A 92 -2.95 -2.27 12.50
N SER A 93 -4.16 -2.78 12.21
CA SER A 93 -4.83 -3.76 13.09
C SER A 93 -4.03 -5.05 13.25
N PHE A 94 -3.45 -5.58 12.17
CA PHE A 94 -2.61 -6.77 12.23
C PHE A 94 -1.26 -6.52 12.88
N THR A 95 -0.66 -5.35 12.64
CA THR A 95 0.60 -4.97 13.31
C THR A 95 0.43 -4.97 14.83
N VAL A 96 -0.69 -4.44 15.35
CA VAL A 96 -0.97 -4.46 16.79
C VAL A 96 -1.17 -5.89 17.30
N GLN A 97 -1.89 -6.74 16.57
CA GLN A 97 -2.10 -8.15 16.94
C GLN A 97 -0.78 -8.92 17.02
N GLU A 98 0.13 -8.72 16.06
CA GLU A 98 1.44 -9.38 16.03
C GLU A 98 2.35 -8.93 17.18
N ILE A 99 2.33 -7.64 17.52
CA ILE A 99 3.04 -7.10 18.68
C ILE A 99 2.49 -7.69 19.97
N MET A 100 1.17 -7.73 20.14
CA MET A 100 0.54 -8.27 21.35
C MET A 100 0.78 -9.77 21.51
N GLN A 101 0.79 -10.54 20.43
CA GLN A 101 1.08 -11.97 20.49
C GLN A 101 2.56 -12.32 20.59
N SER A 102 3.46 -11.33 20.73
CA SER A 102 4.92 -11.52 20.79
C SER A 102 5.47 -12.38 19.64
N ARG A 103 4.77 -12.41 18.49
CA ARG A 103 5.20 -13.07 17.26
C ARG A 103 6.09 -12.14 16.44
N VAL A 104 7.00 -11.44 17.12
CA VAL A 104 7.99 -10.58 16.48
C VAL A 104 9.13 -11.48 15.98
N THR A 105 8.83 -12.25 14.95
CA THR A 105 9.76 -13.21 14.32
C THR A 105 10.21 -12.71 12.94
N GLY A 106 10.15 -11.40 12.71
CA GLY A 106 10.66 -10.79 11.48
C GLY A 106 12.19 -10.74 11.52
N THR A 107 12.86 -11.32 10.52
CA THR A 107 14.33 -11.35 10.41
C THR A 107 14.99 -9.98 10.22
N LEU A 108 14.19 -8.92 9.99
CA LEU A 108 14.62 -7.52 9.85
C LEU A 108 14.29 -6.65 11.08
N GLY A 109 13.83 -7.25 12.18
CA GLY A 109 13.49 -6.53 13.43
C GLY A 109 12.11 -5.88 13.45
N LEU A 110 11.40 -5.83 12.32
CA LEU A 110 9.98 -5.43 12.20
C LEU A 110 9.18 -6.49 11.44
N SER A 111 7.89 -6.61 11.75
CA SER A 111 6.93 -7.45 11.01
C SER A 111 6.74 -6.95 9.57
N THR A 112 6.50 -7.86 8.62
CA THR A 112 6.13 -7.51 7.23
C THR A 112 4.86 -6.66 7.13
N CYS A 113 3.91 -6.79 8.07
CA CYS A 113 2.74 -5.92 8.19
C CYS A 113 3.12 -4.47 8.51
N ALA A 114 4.17 -4.26 9.30
CA ALA A 114 4.64 -2.92 9.65
C ALA A 114 5.32 -2.23 8.45
N TYR A 115 6.06 -2.96 7.63
CA TYR A 115 6.59 -2.41 6.37
C TYR A 115 5.47 -1.99 5.41
N GLY A 116 4.45 -2.85 5.26
CA GLY A 116 3.25 -2.50 4.47
C GLY A 116 2.56 -1.24 4.99
N LEU A 117 2.46 -1.09 6.30
CA LEU A 117 1.90 0.10 6.95
C LEU A 117 2.69 1.37 6.61
N ILE A 118 4.02 1.33 6.65
CA ILE A 118 4.89 2.48 6.32
C ILE A 118 4.62 2.93 4.88
N PHE A 119 4.57 2.00 3.92
CA PHE A 119 4.26 2.34 2.52
C PHE A 119 2.88 2.99 2.37
N TYR A 120 1.84 2.47 3.03
CA TYR A 120 0.51 3.08 2.98
C TYR A 120 0.49 4.48 3.60
N ILE A 121 1.17 4.71 4.73
CA ILE A 121 1.27 6.04 5.36
C ILE A 121 1.94 7.03 4.41
N LEU A 122 3.05 6.63 3.78
CA LEU A 122 3.74 7.51 2.84
C LEU A 122 2.84 7.84 1.63
N ILE A 123 2.18 6.85 1.03
CA ILE A 123 1.24 7.07 -0.08
C ILE A 123 0.09 7.98 0.35
N PHE A 124 -0.44 7.82 1.56
CA PHE A 124 -1.50 8.66 2.11
C PHE A 124 -1.05 10.11 2.26
N ILE A 125 0.13 10.36 2.85
CA ILE A 125 0.70 11.70 3.02
C ILE A 125 0.91 12.36 1.65
N PHE A 126 1.56 11.67 0.70
CA PHE A 126 1.77 12.21 -0.63
C PHE A 126 0.43 12.48 -1.35
N SER A 127 -0.54 11.59 -1.24
CA SER A 127 -1.88 11.77 -1.85
C SER A 127 -2.65 12.93 -1.23
N ALA A 128 -2.58 13.12 0.10
CA ALA A 128 -3.20 14.24 0.80
C ALA A 128 -2.58 15.59 0.40
N ILE A 129 -1.26 15.65 0.26
CA ILE A 129 -0.56 16.82 -0.28
C ILE A 129 -1.00 17.09 -1.72
N ALA A 130 -1.10 16.04 -2.55
CA ALA A 130 -1.57 16.13 -3.93
C ALA A 130 -2.97 16.72 -4.01
N LEU A 131 -3.88 16.22 -3.17
CA LEU A 131 -5.27 16.64 -3.14
C LEU A 131 -5.40 18.10 -2.71
N THR A 132 -4.64 18.52 -1.68
CA THR A 132 -4.62 19.91 -1.21
C THR A 132 -4.13 20.86 -2.29
N LEU A 133 -3.06 20.49 -3.02
CA LEU A 133 -2.55 21.30 -4.14
C LEU A 133 -3.58 21.44 -5.28
N ILE A 134 -4.33 20.38 -5.56
CA ILE A 134 -5.35 20.37 -6.61
C ILE A 134 -6.63 21.12 -6.18
N LYS A 135 -6.95 21.14 -4.89
CA LYS A 135 -8.07 21.92 -4.33
C LYS A 135 -7.76 23.42 -4.29
N ASN A 136 -6.51 23.77 -3.97
CA ASN A 136 -6.04 25.17 -3.92
C ASN A 136 -5.66 25.76 -5.29
N SER A 137 -5.67 24.98 -6.38
CA SER A 137 -5.44 25.52 -7.72
C SER A 137 -6.76 26.07 -8.27
N PRO A 138 -6.91 27.40 -8.43
CA PRO A 138 -8.17 28.05 -8.81
C PRO A 138 -8.36 28.02 -10.34
N ILE A 139 -8.26 26.84 -10.94
CA ILE A 139 -8.51 26.65 -12.37
C ILE A 139 -9.38 25.39 -12.48
N ALA A 140 -10.65 25.57 -12.12
CA ALA A 140 -11.75 24.76 -12.61
C ALA A 140 -12.58 25.65 -13.53
#